data_AF-A0A3E5IDE5-F1
#
_entry.id   AF-A0A3E5IDE5-F1
#
_cell.length_a   1.000
_cell.length_b   1.000
_cell.length_c   1.000
_cell.angle_alpha   90.00
_cell.angle_beta   90.00
_cell.angle_gamma   90.00
#
_symmetry.space_group_name_H-M   'P 1'
#
loop_
_entity.id
_entity.type
_entity.pdbx_description
1 polymer ?
#
loop_
_entity_poly.entity_id
_entity_poly.type
_entity_poly.pdbx_seq_one_letter_code
_entity_poly.pdbx_strand_id
1 'polypeptide(L)'
;MTHHVPAELQNYVRQSIIPQYANFDKAHQIDHVEKVIEESLKLATHYEVDYSMVYVIAAYHDLGLYEGREFHHITSGKVLLADETLRRWFTDEQLLQMKEAIEDHRASNKQAPRTIYGMIVAEADRIIDPEVTLRRTVQYGLSHYPEMDKEEQYARFRKHLTEKYAEGGYLKLWIPQSDNAGRLAELRNLITNEDELRQVFNKLYIEEKNG
;
A
#
# COMPACT_ATOMS: atom_id res chain seq x y z
N MET A 1 11.96 -0.26 -24.84
CA MET A 1 11.53 -0.63 -23.48
C MET A 1 10.62 -1.85 -23.58
N THR A 2 10.76 -2.81 -22.67
CA THR A 2 10.00 -4.06 -22.68
C THR A 2 8.71 -3.88 -21.88
N HIS A 3 7.56 -3.87 -22.55
CA HIS A 3 6.24 -3.91 -21.92
C HIS A 3 5.83 -5.32 -21.45
N HIS A 4 6.82 -6.19 -21.22
CA HIS A 4 6.63 -7.58 -20.89
C HIS A 4 7.59 -7.99 -19.77
N VAL A 5 7.04 -8.57 -18.71
CA VAL A 5 7.82 -9.14 -17.61
C VAL A 5 8.20 -10.57 -18.01
N PRO A 6 9.49 -10.94 -18.07
CA PRO A 6 9.91 -12.29 -18.44
C PRO A 6 9.27 -13.38 -17.58
N ALA A 7 8.85 -14.49 -18.19
CA ALA A 7 8.18 -15.58 -17.48
C ALA A 7 9.04 -16.17 -16.34
N GLU A 8 10.36 -16.24 -16.52
CA GLU A 8 11.28 -16.71 -15.48
C GLU A 8 11.28 -15.79 -14.25
N LEU A 9 11.28 -14.47 -14.47
CA LEU A 9 11.19 -13.48 -13.39
C LEU A 9 9.83 -13.57 -12.67
N GLN A 10 8.73 -13.71 -13.43
CA GLN A 10 7.40 -13.91 -12.83
C GLN A 10 7.35 -15.17 -11.96
N ASN A 11 7.92 -16.28 -12.46
CA ASN A 11 7.98 -17.53 -11.72
C ASN A 11 8.82 -17.41 -10.45
N TYR A 12 9.98 -16.74 -10.53
CA TYR A 12 10.82 -16.45 -9.37
C TYR A 12 10.05 -15.68 -8.30
N VAL A 13 9.42 -14.56 -8.66
CA VAL A 13 8.63 -13.74 -7.71
C VAL A 13 7.48 -14.56 -7.10
N ARG A 14 6.75 -15.34 -7.91
CA ARG A 14 5.65 -16.17 -7.42
C ARG A 14 6.10 -17.25 -6.43
N GLN A 15 7.27 -17.85 -6.65
CA GLN A 15 7.75 -18.97 -5.84
C GLN A 15 8.55 -18.53 -4.62
N SER A 16 9.29 -17.44 -4.71
CA SER A 16 10.27 -17.04 -3.70
C SER A 16 9.88 -15.78 -2.93
N ILE A 17 9.08 -14.89 -3.52
CA ILE A 17 8.82 -13.56 -2.94
C ILE A 17 7.42 -13.45 -2.37
N ILE A 18 6.39 -13.66 -3.20
CA ILE A 18 4.97 -13.56 -2.76
C ILE A 18 4.67 -14.43 -1.53
N PRO A 19 5.16 -15.69 -1.41
CA PRO A 19 4.86 -16.52 -0.25
C PRO A 19 5.35 -15.95 1.09
N GLN A 20 6.32 -15.03 1.10
CA GLN A 20 6.83 -14.42 2.34
C GLN A 20 5.77 -13.53 3.03
N TYR A 21 4.80 -13.00 2.27
CA TYR A 21 3.70 -12.19 2.79
C TYR A 21 2.69 -12.98 3.63
N ALA A 22 2.70 -14.32 3.56
CA ALA A 22 1.73 -15.17 4.26
C ALA A 22 1.71 -14.98 5.79
N ASN A 23 2.81 -14.51 6.37
CA ASN A 23 2.97 -14.34 7.82
C ASN A 23 2.78 -12.89 8.29
N PHE A 24 2.46 -11.95 7.40
CA PHE A 24 2.21 -10.56 7.75
C PHE A 24 0.80 -10.38 8.32
N ASP A 25 0.56 -9.19 8.87
CA ASP A 25 -0.76 -8.84 9.40
C ASP A 25 -1.83 -8.88 8.30
N LYS A 26 -3.09 -9.02 8.71
CA LYS A 26 -4.24 -9.21 7.80
C LYS A 26 -4.34 -8.18 6.68
N ALA A 27 -3.80 -6.96 6.84
CA ALA A 27 -3.88 -5.93 5.82
C ALA A 27 -2.75 -6.03 4.76
N HIS A 28 -1.71 -6.83 4.99
CA HIS A 28 -0.51 -6.93 4.16
C HIS A 28 -0.19 -8.39 3.77
N GLN A 29 -1.21 -9.22 3.54
CA GLN A 29 -1.00 -10.61 3.13
C GLN A 29 -0.82 -10.72 1.60
N ILE A 30 -0.88 -11.96 1.08
CA ILE A 30 -0.65 -12.26 -0.34
C ILE A 30 -1.60 -11.47 -1.26
N ASP A 31 -2.86 -11.33 -0.87
CA ASP A 31 -3.88 -10.58 -1.61
C ASP A 31 -3.50 -9.10 -1.77
N HIS A 32 -2.88 -8.50 -0.75
CA HIS A 32 -2.38 -7.11 -0.82
C HIS A 32 -1.29 -6.97 -1.87
N VAL A 33 -0.21 -7.77 -1.80
CA VAL A 33 0.90 -7.64 -2.74
C VAL A 33 0.49 -7.97 -4.17
N GLU A 34 -0.37 -8.97 -4.38
CA GLU A 34 -0.90 -9.29 -5.71
C GLU A 34 -1.70 -8.11 -6.28
N LYS A 35 -2.51 -7.45 -5.45
CA LYS A 35 -3.27 -6.26 -5.86
C LYS A 35 -2.36 -5.07 -6.18
N VAL A 36 -1.32 -4.83 -5.37
CA VAL A 36 -0.35 -3.76 -5.63
C VAL A 36 0.43 -4.02 -6.93
N ILE A 37 0.79 -5.27 -7.22
CA ILE A 37 1.41 -5.65 -8.50
C ILE A 37 0.47 -5.37 -9.67
N GLU A 38 -0.79 -5.80 -9.59
CA GLU A 38 -1.80 -5.58 -10.63
C GLU A 38 -1.97 -4.08 -10.93
N GLU A 39 -2.22 -3.27 -9.89
CA GLU A 39 -2.41 -1.83 -10.05
C GLU A 39 -1.14 -1.14 -10.53
N SER A 40 0.04 -1.53 -10.05
CA SER A 40 1.32 -0.97 -10.51
C SER A 40 1.51 -1.18 -12.02
N LEU A 41 1.24 -2.39 -12.52
CA LEU A 41 1.35 -2.70 -13.95
C LEU A 41 0.29 -1.99 -14.79
N LYS A 42 -0.94 -1.82 -14.27
CA LYS A 42 -1.98 -1.03 -14.90
C LYS A 42 -1.56 0.43 -15.06
N LEU A 43 -1.06 1.05 -13.98
CA LEU A 43 -0.58 2.44 -14.01
C LEU A 43 0.63 2.61 -14.95
N ALA A 44 1.53 1.62 -15.00
CA ALA A 44 2.69 1.63 -15.90
C ALA A 44 2.33 1.75 -17.38
N THR A 45 1.11 1.36 -17.80
CA THR A 45 0.65 1.52 -19.20
C THR A 45 0.57 2.96 -19.69
N HIS A 46 0.55 3.92 -18.77
CA HIS A 46 0.51 5.34 -19.08
C HIS A 46 1.88 6.01 -19.17
N TYR A 47 2.97 5.26 -18.90
CA TYR A 47 4.31 5.81 -18.78
C TYR A 47 5.36 5.00 -19.53
N GLU A 48 6.43 5.67 -19.92
CA GLU A 48 7.61 5.07 -20.52
C GLU A 48 8.52 4.49 -19.43
N VAL A 49 8.20 3.27 -18.97
CA VAL A 49 8.92 2.57 -17.89
C VAL A 49 9.21 1.10 -18.25
N ASP A 50 10.19 0.50 -17.57
CA ASP A 50 10.45 -0.94 -17.62
C ASP A 50 9.48 -1.70 -16.71
N TYR A 51 8.63 -2.54 -17.30
CA TYR A 51 7.60 -3.28 -16.57
C TYR A 51 8.20 -4.30 -15.61
N SER A 52 9.39 -4.82 -15.91
CA SER A 52 10.09 -5.76 -15.03
C SER A 52 10.51 -5.08 -13.74
N MET A 53 10.96 -3.82 -13.81
CA MET A 53 11.27 -3.02 -12.62
C MET A 53 10.00 -2.69 -11.82
N VAL A 54 8.92 -2.25 -12.49
CA VAL A 54 7.62 -1.99 -11.83
C VAL A 54 7.13 -3.24 -11.07
N TYR A 55 7.17 -4.40 -11.72
CA TYR A 55 6.75 -5.67 -11.14
C TYR A 55 7.56 -6.04 -9.90
N VAL A 56 8.88 -5.93 -9.96
CA VAL A 56 9.76 -6.27 -8.83
C VAL A 56 9.61 -5.26 -7.68
N ILE A 57 9.53 -3.96 -7.97
CA ILE A 57 9.30 -2.94 -6.94
C ILE A 57 8.01 -3.25 -6.17
N ALA A 58 6.92 -3.50 -6.88
CA ALA A 58 5.64 -3.85 -6.27
C ALA A 58 5.72 -5.14 -5.45
N ALA A 59 6.41 -6.17 -5.93
CA ALA A 59 6.55 -7.43 -5.22
C ALA A 59 7.42 -7.34 -3.94
N TYR A 60 8.33 -6.37 -3.86
CA TYR A 60 9.27 -6.24 -2.74
C TYR A 60 8.89 -5.15 -1.73
N HIS A 61 7.95 -4.25 -2.06
CA HIS A 61 7.77 -2.98 -1.35
C HIS A 61 7.59 -3.09 0.18
N ASP A 62 7.02 -4.22 0.62
CA ASP A 62 6.60 -4.48 2.00
C ASP A 62 7.32 -5.67 2.66
N LEU A 63 8.31 -6.29 2.01
CA LEU A 63 9.01 -7.46 2.56
C LEU A 63 9.68 -7.17 3.91
N GLY A 64 10.06 -5.94 4.18
CA GLY A 64 10.65 -5.50 5.45
C GLY A 64 9.66 -5.44 6.62
N LEU A 65 8.37 -5.77 6.43
CA LEU A 65 7.37 -5.76 7.51
C LEU A 65 7.70 -6.73 8.64
N TYR A 66 8.55 -7.73 8.44
CA TYR A 66 9.01 -8.62 9.51
C TYR A 66 9.80 -7.87 10.62
N GLU A 67 10.35 -6.67 10.35
CA GLU A 67 10.99 -5.81 11.35
C GLU A 67 10.04 -4.74 11.93
N GLY A 68 8.77 -4.76 11.52
CA GLY A 68 7.76 -3.80 11.94
C GLY A 68 7.60 -2.60 11.00
N ARG A 69 6.50 -1.85 11.23
CA ARG A 69 6.01 -0.82 10.30
C ARG A 69 6.86 0.45 10.25
N GLU A 70 7.64 0.76 11.28
CA GLU A 70 8.36 2.04 11.34
C GLU A 70 9.43 2.15 10.24
N PHE A 71 10.12 1.05 9.93
CA PHE A 71 11.24 1.04 8.99
C PHE A 71 11.10 0.03 7.84
N HIS A 72 9.95 -0.65 7.69
CA HIS A 72 9.73 -1.69 6.66
C HIS A 72 10.16 -1.27 5.26
N HIS A 73 9.80 -0.08 4.76
CA HIS A 73 10.26 0.46 3.47
C HIS A 73 11.79 0.47 3.28
N ILE A 74 12.57 0.88 4.30
CA ILE A 74 14.05 0.86 4.25
C ILE A 74 14.55 -0.58 4.26
N THR A 75 13.98 -1.42 5.13
CA THR A 75 14.34 -2.84 5.21
C THR A 75 14.01 -3.57 3.92
N SER A 76 12.87 -3.30 3.29
CA SER A 76 12.46 -3.83 1.98
C SER A 76 13.45 -3.46 0.88
N GLY A 77 13.92 -2.21 0.86
CA GLY A 77 14.98 -1.77 -0.05
C GLY A 77 16.30 -2.54 0.16
N LYS A 78 16.65 -2.87 1.42
CA LYS A 78 17.81 -3.72 1.72
C LYS A 78 17.59 -5.17 1.27
N VAL A 79 16.41 -5.72 1.49
CA VAL A 79 16.03 -7.08 1.03
C VAL A 79 16.16 -7.17 -0.48
N LEU A 80 15.68 -6.17 -1.23
CA LEU A 80 15.84 -6.11 -2.68
C LEU A 80 17.31 -6.10 -3.11
N LEU A 81 18.16 -5.28 -2.47
CA LEU A 81 19.58 -5.24 -2.82
C LEU A 81 20.37 -6.50 -2.42
N ALA A 82 19.92 -7.21 -1.38
CA ALA A 82 20.56 -8.44 -0.93
C ALA A 82 20.21 -9.65 -1.80
N ASP A 83 19.20 -9.55 -2.66
CA ASP A 83 18.81 -10.61 -3.56
C ASP A 83 19.64 -10.64 -4.84
N GLU A 84 20.74 -11.38 -4.76
CA GLU A 84 21.67 -11.60 -5.86
C GLU A 84 21.03 -12.29 -7.08
N THR A 85 19.85 -12.92 -6.94
CA THR A 85 19.12 -13.51 -8.07
C THR A 85 18.70 -12.45 -9.07
N LEU A 86 18.33 -11.25 -8.59
CA LEU A 86 17.84 -10.15 -9.43
C LEU A 86 18.89 -9.66 -10.44
N ARG A 87 20.19 -9.86 -10.17
CA ARG A 87 21.28 -9.48 -11.08
C ARG A 87 21.30 -10.27 -12.40
N ARG A 88 20.50 -11.34 -12.50
CA ARG A 88 20.27 -12.04 -13.78
C ARG A 88 19.46 -11.21 -14.77
N TRP A 89 18.65 -10.27 -14.29
CA TRP A 89 17.75 -9.46 -15.10
C TRP A 89 18.05 -7.96 -15.06
N PHE A 90 18.68 -7.48 -13.97
CA PHE A 90 18.83 -6.05 -13.72
C PHE A 90 20.29 -5.65 -13.47
N THR A 91 20.63 -4.44 -13.90
CA THR A 91 21.90 -3.80 -13.56
C THR A 91 21.87 -3.23 -12.14
N ASP A 92 23.06 -2.92 -11.59
CA ASP A 92 23.19 -2.29 -10.27
C ASP A 92 22.48 -0.93 -10.21
N GLU A 93 22.49 -0.17 -11.31
CA GLU A 93 21.78 1.11 -11.42
C GLU A 93 20.26 0.93 -11.36
N GLN A 94 19.73 -0.09 -12.06
CA GLN A 94 18.30 -0.43 -11.99
C GLN A 94 17.92 -0.90 -10.58
N LEU A 95 18.74 -1.75 -9.94
CA LEU A 95 18.52 -2.21 -8.57
C LEU A 95 18.51 -1.05 -7.56
N LEU A 96 19.42 -0.10 -7.71
CA LEU A 96 19.43 1.12 -6.91
C LEU A 96 18.12 1.90 -7.10
N GLN A 97 17.70 2.15 -8.35
CA GLN A 97 16.45 2.85 -8.63
C GLN A 97 15.22 2.14 -8.05
N MET A 98 15.17 0.80 -8.10
CA MET A 98 14.11 0.00 -7.50
C MET A 98 14.09 0.12 -5.98
N LYS A 99 15.25 0.04 -5.32
CA LYS A 99 15.37 0.29 -3.87
C LYS A 99 14.82 1.67 -3.51
N GLU A 100 15.20 2.69 -4.26
CA GLU A 100 14.77 4.06 -4.00
C GLU A 100 13.25 4.22 -4.12
N ALA A 101 12.65 3.61 -5.15
CA ALA A 101 11.20 3.58 -5.31
C ALA A 101 10.49 2.89 -4.13
N ILE A 102 11.04 1.78 -3.63
CA ILE A 102 10.52 1.08 -2.45
C ILE A 102 10.63 1.96 -1.20
N GLU A 103 11.75 2.63 -0.98
CA GLU A 103 11.91 3.53 0.18
C GLU A 103 10.92 4.70 0.15
N ASP A 104 10.52 5.14 -1.04
CA ASP A 104 9.68 6.31 -1.20
C ASP A 104 8.17 6.01 -1.09
N HIS A 105 7.74 4.74 -1.09
CA HIS A 105 6.34 4.37 -1.34
C HIS A 105 5.35 4.84 -0.25
N ARG A 106 5.81 4.97 1.01
CA ARG A 106 4.93 5.17 2.17
C ARG A 106 4.06 6.42 2.06
N ALA A 107 2.78 6.28 2.36
CA ALA A 107 1.84 7.41 2.43
C ALA A 107 2.24 8.48 3.47
N SER A 108 2.91 8.11 4.57
CA SER A 108 3.38 9.05 5.58
C SER A 108 4.68 9.76 5.23
N ASN A 109 5.32 9.40 4.11
CA ASN A 109 6.48 10.12 3.62
C ASN A 109 6.06 11.52 3.16
N LYS A 110 6.69 12.55 3.73
CA LYS A 110 6.38 13.95 3.42
C LYS A 110 6.99 14.39 2.08
N GLN A 111 8.00 13.67 1.62
CA GLN A 111 8.68 13.95 0.35
C GLN A 111 7.98 13.22 -0.78
N ALA A 112 7.97 13.84 -1.96
CA ALA A 112 7.54 13.17 -3.17
C ALA A 112 8.53 12.04 -3.54
N PRO A 113 8.06 10.91 -4.10
CA PRO A 113 8.96 9.90 -4.62
C PRO A 113 9.93 10.46 -5.66
N ARG A 114 11.18 10.00 -5.60
CA ARG A 114 12.28 10.49 -6.44
C ARG A 114 12.07 10.21 -7.93
N THR A 115 11.34 9.15 -8.26
CA THR A 115 11.19 8.64 -9.63
C THR A 115 9.75 8.29 -9.95
N ILE A 116 9.45 8.16 -11.25
CA ILE A 116 8.14 7.66 -11.71
C ILE A 116 7.84 6.27 -11.17
N TYR A 117 8.84 5.41 -11.01
CA TYR A 117 8.67 4.09 -10.38
C TYR A 117 8.20 4.20 -8.93
N GLY A 118 8.79 5.12 -8.17
CA GLY A 118 8.36 5.43 -6.80
C GLY A 118 6.93 5.99 -6.75
N MET A 119 6.55 6.84 -7.71
CA MET A 119 5.19 7.35 -7.82
C MET A 119 4.18 6.25 -8.14
N ILE A 120 4.52 5.32 -9.04
CA ILE A 120 3.66 4.18 -9.41
C ILE A 120 3.41 3.29 -8.20
N VAL A 121 4.45 2.83 -7.49
CA VAL A 121 4.26 1.94 -6.34
C VAL A 121 3.57 2.65 -5.18
N ALA A 122 3.91 3.92 -4.92
CA ALA A 122 3.25 4.73 -3.90
C ALA A 122 1.76 4.94 -4.19
N GLU A 123 1.38 5.02 -5.46
CA GLU A 123 -0.02 5.13 -5.88
C GLU A 123 -0.73 3.78 -5.77
N ALA A 124 -0.13 2.71 -6.29
CA ALA A 124 -0.70 1.37 -6.31
C ALA A 124 -0.89 0.79 -4.90
N ASP A 125 0.04 1.07 -3.97
CA ASP A 125 -0.07 0.68 -2.56
C ASP A 125 -1.21 1.40 -1.81
N ARG A 126 -1.58 2.60 -2.26
CA ARG A 126 -2.72 3.34 -1.71
C ARG A 126 -4.02 2.81 -2.28
N ILE A 127 -4.31 1.53 -2.07
CA ILE A 127 -5.59 0.93 -2.43
C ILE A 127 -6.67 1.61 -1.59
N ILE A 128 -7.38 2.53 -2.22
CA ILE A 128 -8.54 3.17 -1.60
C ILE A 128 -9.77 2.39 -2.05
N ASP A 129 -10.46 1.82 -1.09
CA ASP A 129 -11.84 1.37 -1.21
C ASP A 129 -12.53 1.86 0.07
N PRO A 130 -13.58 2.70 -0.02
CA PRO A 130 -14.18 3.28 1.17
C PRO A 130 -14.63 2.23 2.20
N GLU A 131 -15.29 1.15 1.78
CA GLU A 131 -15.77 0.13 2.70
C GLU A 131 -14.60 -0.60 3.38
N VAL A 132 -13.62 -1.05 2.59
CA VAL A 132 -12.43 -1.77 3.10
C VAL A 132 -11.61 -0.85 4.01
N THR A 133 -11.44 0.43 3.64
CA THR A 133 -10.67 1.41 4.42
C THR A 133 -11.32 1.66 5.78
N LEU A 134 -12.63 1.87 5.81
CA LEU A 134 -13.37 2.08 7.06
C LEU A 134 -13.33 0.81 7.91
N ARG A 135 -13.59 -0.38 7.33
CA ARG A 135 -13.54 -1.67 8.06
C ARG A 135 -12.16 -1.94 8.66
N ARG A 136 -11.08 -1.78 7.89
CA ARG A 136 -9.69 -1.95 8.38
C ARG A 136 -9.36 -0.95 9.50
N THR A 137 -9.88 0.28 9.44
CA THR A 137 -9.66 1.28 10.50
C THR A 137 -10.34 0.86 11.82
N VAL A 138 -11.52 0.23 11.75
CA VAL A 138 -12.21 -0.36 12.92
C VAL A 138 -11.44 -1.56 13.46
N GLN A 139 -11.07 -2.51 12.59
CA GLN A 139 -10.29 -3.70 12.97
C GLN A 139 -8.98 -3.35 13.67
N TYR A 140 -8.26 -2.33 13.18
CA TYR A 140 -7.06 -1.83 13.84
C TYR A 140 -7.35 -1.33 15.26
N GLY A 141 -8.42 -0.55 15.42
CA GLY A 141 -8.83 -0.03 16.72
C GLY A 141 -9.10 -1.15 17.73
N LEU A 142 -9.90 -2.15 17.32
CA LEU A 142 -10.27 -3.28 18.16
C LEU A 142 -9.07 -4.16 18.56
N SER A 143 -8.09 -4.32 17.66
CA SER A 143 -6.91 -5.16 17.89
C SER A 143 -5.80 -4.47 18.69
N HIS A 144 -5.61 -3.15 18.52
CA HIS A 144 -4.49 -2.41 19.12
C HIS A 144 -4.89 -1.61 20.36
N TYR A 145 -6.17 -1.31 20.53
CA TYR A 145 -6.71 -0.57 21.67
C TYR A 145 -7.97 -1.25 22.23
N PRO A 146 -7.89 -2.54 22.63
CA PRO A 146 -9.05 -3.31 23.08
C PRO A 146 -9.69 -2.74 24.36
N GLU A 147 -8.96 -1.91 25.12
CA GLU A 147 -9.43 -1.23 26.32
C GLU A 147 -10.37 -0.06 26.03
N MET A 148 -10.32 0.51 24.82
CA MET A 148 -11.15 1.66 24.46
C MET A 148 -12.62 1.26 24.36
N ASP A 149 -13.48 2.09 24.93
CA ASP A 149 -14.92 1.95 24.73
C ASP A 149 -15.34 2.32 23.29
N LYS A 150 -16.62 2.17 22.99
CA LYS A 150 -17.15 2.41 21.64
C LYS A 150 -16.96 3.87 21.19
N GLU A 151 -17.11 4.84 22.09
CA GLU A 151 -16.99 6.27 21.76
C GLU A 151 -15.52 6.67 21.57
N GLU A 152 -14.63 6.13 22.40
CA GLU A 152 -13.18 6.29 22.24
C GLU A 152 -12.69 5.68 20.92
N GLN A 153 -13.20 4.49 20.55
CA GLN A 153 -12.93 3.86 19.26
C GLN A 153 -13.44 4.71 18.10
N TYR A 154 -14.62 5.31 18.21
CA TYR A 154 -15.14 6.23 17.18
C TYR A 154 -14.28 7.48 17.05
N ALA A 155 -13.88 8.10 18.16
CA ALA A 155 -13.02 9.27 18.17
C ALA A 155 -11.66 8.98 17.50
N ARG A 156 -11.04 7.83 17.83
CA ARG A 156 -9.81 7.35 17.17
C ARG A 156 -10.04 7.13 15.67
N PHE A 157 -11.11 6.43 15.31
CA PHE A 157 -11.47 6.14 13.92
C PHE A 157 -11.60 7.42 13.09
N ARG A 158 -12.39 8.39 13.57
CA ARG A 158 -12.56 9.69 12.91
C ARG A 158 -11.27 10.48 12.82
N LYS A 159 -10.46 10.50 13.89
CA LYS A 159 -9.16 11.18 13.91
C LYS A 159 -8.23 10.59 12.84
N HIS A 160 -8.10 9.26 12.79
CA HIS A 160 -7.27 8.59 11.79
C HIS A 160 -7.70 8.94 10.36
N LEU A 161 -9.00 8.88 10.08
CA LEU A 161 -9.54 9.19 8.75
C LEU A 161 -9.29 10.65 8.37
N THR A 162 -9.46 11.57 9.32
CA THR A 162 -9.23 13.00 9.11
C THR A 162 -7.77 13.29 8.82
N GLU A 163 -6.85 12.80 9.66
CA GLU A 163 -5.42 13.05 9.49
C GLU A 163 -4.86 12.48 8.19
N LYS A 164 -5.37 11.30 7.78
CA LYS A 164 -4.86 10.60 6.59
C LYS A 164 -5.56 11.02 5.30
N TYR A 165 -6.89 10.94 5.23
CA TYR A 165 -7.64 10.96 3.97
C TYR A 165 -8.45 12.24 3.72
N ALA A 166 -8.81 13.00 4.77
CA ALA A 166 -9.61 14.22 4.59
C ALA A 166 -8.86 15.29 3.77
N GLU A 167 -9.57 16.35 3.42
CA GLU A 167 -8.93 17.50 2.78
C GLU A 167 -7.85 18.08 3.70
N GLY A 168 -6.65 18.33 3.16
CA GLY A 168 -5.48 18.68 3.96
C GLY A 168 -4.78 17.51 4.69
N GLY A 169 -5.31 16.29 4.60
CA GLY A 169 -4.68 15.08 5.12
C GLY A 169 -3.33 14.76 4.47
N TYR A 170 -2.55 13.90 5.12
CA TYR A 170 -1.19 13.60 4.68
C TYR A 170 -1.12 12.66 3.46
N LEU A 171 -2.17 11.88 3.16
CA LEU A 171 -2.19 11.07 1.95
C LEU A 171 -2.19 11.99 0.72
N LYS A 172 -1.19 11.80 -0.14
CA LYS A 172 -1.10 12.44 -1.45
C LYS A 172 -1.38 11.41 -2.53
N LEU A 173 -1.80 11.83 -3.71
CA LEU A 173 -1.87 10.99 -4.90
C LEU A 173 -0.87 11.56 -5.91
N TRP A 174 -0.18 10.69 -6.64
CA TRP A 174 0.90 11.05 -7.55
C TRP A 174 0.55 10.84 -9.02
N ILE A 175 -0.35 9.90 -9.32
CA ILE A 175 -0.68 9.50 -10.69
C ILE A 175 -2.12 9.93 -11.05
N PRO A 176 -2.31 10.88 -11.97
CA PRO A 176 -3.65 11.36 -12.35
C PRO A 176 -4.57 10.29 -12.95
N GLN A 177 -4.01 9.27 -13.61
CA GLN A 177 -4.74 8.18 -14.24
C GLN A 177 -5.22 7.11 -13.25
N SER A 178 -4.83 7.22 -11.98
CA SER A 178 -5.27 6.32 -10.92
C SER A 178 -6.73 6.54 -10.56
N ASP A 179 -7.47 5.45 -10.35
CA ASP A 179 -8.85 5.49 -9.87
C ASP A 179 -8.95 6.04 -8.42
N ASN A 180 -7.83 6.13 -7.71
CA ASN A 180 -7.76 6.58 -6.32
C ASN A 180 -8.31 7.99 -6.11
N ALA A 181 -8.20 8.89 -7.10
CA ALA A 181 -8.71 10.25 -6.95
C ALA A 181 -10.24 10.26 -6.75
N GLY A 182 -10.97 9.46 -7.55
CA GLY A 182 -12.41 9.30 -7.41
C GLY A 182 -12.79 8.64 -6.08
N ARG A 183 -12.12 7.54 -5.74
CA ARG A 183 -12.39 6.80 -4.50
C ARG A 183 -12.03 7.60 -3.24
N LEU A 184 -10.98 8.41 -3.29
CA LEU A 184 -10.63 9.35 -2.22
C LEU A 184 -11.69 10.43 -2.07
N ALA A 185 -12.27 10.94 -3.17
CA ALA A 185 -13.37 11.88 -3.12
C ALA A 185 -14.63 11.27 -2.46
N GLU A 186 -14.97 10.03 -2.81
CA GLU A 186 -16.06 9.27 -2.16
C GLU A 186 -15.81 9.11 -0.65
N LEU A 187 -14.60 8.70 -0.26
CA LEU A 187 -14.22 8.56 1.14
C LEU A 187 -14.27 9.91 1.88
N ARG A 188 -13.85 11.01 1.23
CA ARG A 188 -13.91 12.36 1.81
C ARG A 188 -15.35 12.81 2.04
N ASN A 189 -16.27 12.53 1.12
CA ASN A 189 -17.68 12.83 1.29
C ASN A 189 -18.23 12.12 2.55
N LEU A 190 -17.90 10.84 2.74
CA LEU A 190 -18.26 10.09 3.95
C LEU A 190 -17.64 10.71 5.20
N ILE A 191 -16.36 11.08 5.19
CA ILE A 191 -15.68 11.70 6.33
C ILE A 191 -16.33 13.04 6.73
N THR A 192 -16.80 13.83 5.76
CA THR A 192 -17.47 15.11 6.02
C THR A 192 -18.90 14.97 6.52
N ASN A 193 -19.56 13.84 6.26
CA ASN A 193 -20.92 13.56 6.73
C ASN A 193 -20.87 12.78 8.06
N GLU A 194 -20.87 13.51 9.18
CA GLU A 194 -20.68 12.91 10.52
C GLU A 194 -21.76 11.88 10.89
N ASP A 195 -23.02 12.11 10.53
CA ASP A 195 -24.11 11.17 10.82
C ASP A 195 -23.95 9.85 10.06
N GLU A 196 -23.63 9.94 8.77
CA GLU A 196 -23.39 8.78 7.91
C GLU A 196 -22.13 8.02 8.34
N LEU A 197 -21.03 8.73 8.59
CA LEU A 197 -19.79 8.12 9.08
C LEU A 197 -20.02 7.35 10.38
N ARG A 198 -20.80 7.91 11.30
CA ARG A 198 -21.13 7.28 12.58
C ARG A 198 -22.03 6.06 12.41
N GLN A 199 -22.98 6.09 11.48
CA GLN A 199 -23.80 4.93 11.14
C GLN A 199 -22.94 3.78 10.57
N VAL A 200 -22.05 4.09 9.64
CA VAL A 200 -21.13 3.11 9.05
C VAL A 200 -20.19 2.53 10.11
N PHE A 201 -19.58 3.38 10.95
CA PHE A 201 -18.77 2.92 12.07
C PHE A 201 -19.54 1.98 13.00
N ASN A 202 -20.77 2.33 13.38
CA ASN A 202 -21.59 1.51 14.28
C ASN A 202 -21.85 0.12 13.70
N LYS A 203 -22.20 0.06 12.40
CA LYS A 203 -22.41 -1.20 11.69
C LYS A 203 -21.14 -2.06 11.71
N LEU A 204 -20.03 -1.49 11.23
CA LEU A 204 -18.74 -2.20 11.15
C LEU A 204 -18.23 -2.64 12.52
N TYR A 205 -18.34 -1.78 13.54
CA TYR A 205 -17.92 -2.10 14.91
C TYR A 205 -18.66 -3.31 15.48
N ILE A 206 -19.98 -3.44 15.22
CA ILE A 206 -20.78 -4.59 15.66
C ILE A 206 -20.38 -5.85 14.89
N GLU A 207 -20.23 -5.75 13.57
CA GLU A 207 -19.81 -6.87 12.72
C GLU A 207 -18.44 -7.43 13.15
N GLU A 208 -17.44 -6.57 13.33
CA GLU A 208 -16.07 -6.98 13.68
C GLU A 208 -15.91 -7.40 15.15
N LYS A 209 -16.83 -7.03 16.04
CA LYS A 209 -16.81 -7.47 17.44
C LYS A 209 -17.47 -8.84 17.63
N ASN A 210 -18.36 -9.22 16.71
CA ASN A 210 -19.14 -10.46 16.79
C ASN A 210 -18.63 -11.56 15.85
N GLY A 211 -17.68 -11.27 14.96
CA GLY A 211 -17.01 -12.23 14.07
C GLY A 211 -15.65 -12.66 14.61
#